data_AF-A0A2R5HGC6-F1
#
_entry.id   AF-A0A2R5HGC6-F1
#
_cell.length_a   1.000
_cell.length_b   1.000
_cell.length_c   1.000
_cell.angle_alpha   90.00
_cell.angle_beta   90.00
_cell.angle_gamma   90.00
#
_symmetry.space_group_name_H-M   'P 1'
#
loop_
_entity.id
_entity.type
_entity.pdbx_description
1 polymer ?
#
loop_
_entity_poly.entity_id
_entity_poly.type
_entity_poly.pdbx_seq_one_letter_code
_entity_poly.pdbx_strand_id
1 'polypeptide(L)'
;MKFRYVNVVELGRLQKKQGGLNSERELSDEEFESYFGKSGTPVIFGFHGYEDLLESIFYQRQHMGLHVHGYREDGDITTTYDMRVYSELDRFNQALDAMRVLSQAKKLDEVKAKAFEDKMEKTLEKHFEVTRNEGVDIPEFTEWTWSDLK
;
A
#
# COMPACT_ATOMS: atom_id res chain seq x y z
N MET A 1 8.31 -8.79 -13.80
CA MET A 1 8.11 -7.44 -13.23
C MET A 1 9.25 -7.15 -12.26
N LYS A 2 9.73 -5.92 -12.15
CA LYS A 2 10.77 -5.55 -11.17
C LYS A 2 10.15 -4.60 -10.15
N PHE A 3 10.25 -4.94 -8.87
CA PHE A 3 9.82 -4.10 -7.77
C PHE A 3 10.82 -4.25 -6.61
N ARG A 4 10.71 -3.36 -5.62
CA ARG A 4 11.41 -3.47 -4.34
C ARG A 4 10.37 -3.50 -3.22
N TYR A 5 10.66 -4.24 -2.16
CA TYR A 5 9.96 -4.11 -0.89
C TYR A 5 10.89 -3.36 0.07
N VAL A 6 10.40 -2.26 0.65
CA VAL A 6 11.15 -1.42 1.58
C VAL A 6 10.38 -1.40 2.90
N ASN A 7 10.96 -1.99 3.95
CA ASN A 7 10.40 -1.92 5.29
C ASN A 7 10.85 -0.63 5.97
N VAL A 8 9.91 0.20 6.40
CA VAL A 8 10.18 1.48 7.05
C VAL A 8 9.89 1.33 8.55
N VAL A 9 10.93 1.47 9.37
CA VAL A 9 10.83 1.39 10.83
C VAL A 9 10.94 2.79 11.44
N GLU A 10 12.03 3.51 11.14
CA GLU A 10 12.24 4.87 11.62
C GLU A 10 11.64 5.88 10.64
N LEU A 11 10.32 6.12 10.73
CA LEU A 11 9.56 6.96 9.80
C LEU A 11 10.15 8.38 9.66
N GLY A 12 10.68 8.94 10.75
CA GLY A 12 11.29 10.27 10.78
C GLY A 12 12.44 10.44 9.77
N ARG A 13 13.12 9.35 9.38
CA ARG A 13 14.19 9.41 8.37
C ARG A 13 13.67 9.84 6.99
N LEU A 14 12.38 9.61 6.69
CA LEU A 14 11.80 9.99 5.41
C LEU A 14 11.47 11.48 5.32
N GLN A 15 11.37 12.19 6.45
CA GLN A 15 11.04 13.61 6.47
C GLN A 15 12.14 14.47 5.81
N LYS A 16 11.77 15.65 5.34
CA LYS A 16 12.68 16.70 4.85
C LYS A 16 12.09 18.06 5.20
N LYS A 17 11.98 18.32 6.50
CA LYS A 17 11.24 19.48 7.02
C LYS A 17 12.08 20.75 6.93
N GLN A 18 11.40 21.88 6.82
CA GLN A 18 12.04 23.19 6.99
C GLN A 18 12.32 23.48 8.47
N GLY A 19 13.29 24.36 8.74
CA GLY A 19 13.67 24.79 10.09
C GLY A 19 14.84 23.99 10.68
N GLY A 20 15.52 24.58 11.66
CA GLY A 20 16.65 23.95 12.36
C GLY A 20 16.23 22.74 13.21
N LEU A 21 17.22 21.90 13.56
CA LEU A 21 17.08 20.72 14.43
C LEU A 21 16.30 19.52 13.88
N ASN A 22 15.90 19.53 12.60
CA ASN A 22 15.20 18.39 11.99
C ASN A 22 16.14 17.38 11.29
N SER A 23 17.33 17.81 10.88
CA SER A 23 18.15 17.09 9.90
C SER A 23 19.05 15.99 10.45
N GLU A 24 19.02 15.70 11.76
CA GLU A 24 19.97 14.75 12.38
C GLU A 24 19.83 13.32 11.82
N ARG A 25 18.61 12.92 11.44
CA ARG A 25 18.28 11.55 11.00
C ARG A 25 17.65 11.46 9.61
N GLU A 26 17.37 12.60 8.99
CA GLU A 26 16.78 12.67 7.65
C GLU A 26 17.70 11.97 6.64
N LEU A 27 17.12 11.16 5.74
CA LEU A 27 17.86 10.60 4.60
C LEU A 27 18.32 11.73 3.66
N SER A 28 19.48 11.54 3.05
CA SER A 28 19.86 12.35 1.88
C SER A 28 18.88 12.11 0.72
N ASP A 29 18.94 12.97 -0.30
CA ASP A 29 18.12 12.79 -1.50
C ASP A 29 18.50 11.54 -2.27
N GLU A 30 19.79 11.25 -2.37
CA GLU A 30 20.31 10.03 -3.00
C GLU A 30 19.91 8.77 -2.23
N GLU A 31 19.95 8.81 -0.90
CA GLU A 31 19.50 7.70 -0.08
C GLU A 31 17.99 7.46 -0.26
N PHE A 32 17.16 8.50 -0.22
CA PHE A 32 15.72 8.37 -0.46
C PHE A 32 15.43 7.80 -1.86
N GLU A 33 16.08 8.34 -2.90
CA GLU A 33 15.94 7.86 -4.28
C GLU A 33 16.38 6.39 -4.42
N SER A 34 17.39 5.94 -3.67
CA SER A 34 17.84 4.54 -3.70
C SER A 34 16.74 3.55 -3.27
N TYR A 35 15.86 3.96 -2.35
CA TYR A 35 14.72 3.16 -1.89
C TYR A 35 13.52 3.32 -2.85
N PHE A 36 13.06 4.56 -3.04
CA PHE A 36 11.77 4.88 -3.67
C PHE A 36 11.85 5.21 -5.16
N GLY A 37 13.07 5.33 -5.72
CA GLY A 37 13.29 5.74 -7.10
C GLY A 37 13.12 7.24 -7.31
N LYS A 38 13.22 7.67 -8.56
CA LYS A 38 12.99 9.07 -8.97
C LYS A 38 11.52 9.44 -8.84
N SER A 39 11.25 10.74 -8.70
CA SER A 39 9.88 11.28 -8.75
C SER A 39 9.12 10.77 -9.98
N GLY A 40 7.88 10.32 -9.76
CA GLY A 40 7.06 9.61 -10.75
C GLY A 40 7.19 8.09 -10.72
N THR A 41 8.13 7.53 -9.94
CA THR A 41 8.14 6.09 -9.63
C THR A 41 6.96 5.78 -8.73
N PRO A 42 6.04 4.88 -9.14
CA PRO A 42 4.91 4.54 -8.29
C PRO A 42 5.34 3.84 -7.00
N VAL A 43 4.79 4.28 -5.88
CA VAL A 43 5.04 3.72 -4.54
C VAL A 43 3.70 3.36 -3.91
N ILE A 44 3.40 2.06 -3.85
CA ILE A 44 2.30 1.55 -3.02
C ILE A 44 2.79 1.52 -1.58
N PHE A 45 2.24 2.38 -0.73
CA PHE A 45 2.70 2.56 0.65
C PHE A 45 1.60 2.20 1.65
N GLY A 46 1.74 1.02 2.28
CA GLY A 46 0.90 0.64 3.42
C GLY A 46 1.38 1.30 4.72
N PHE A 47 0.48 2.00 5.42
CA PHE A 47 0.79 2.78 6.60
C PHE A 47 -0.15 2.50 7.77
N HIS A 48 0.39 2.55 8.98
CA HIS A 48 -0.38 2.28 10.19
C HIS A 48 -1.27 3.46 10.61
N GLY A 49 -0.81 4.69 10.38
CA GLY A 49 -1.52 5.91 10.75
C GLY A 49 -2.26 6.55 9.60
N TYR A 50 -2.63 7.81 9.78
CA TYR A 50 -3.30 8.63 8.77
C TYR A 50 -2.41 8.94 7.56
N GLU A 51 -3.05 9.03 6.41
CA GLU A 51 -2.40 9.16 5.10
C GLU A 51 -1.69 10.52 4.93
N ASP A 52 -2.22 11.58 5.55
CA ASP A 52 -1.73 12.96 5.48
C ASP A 52 -0.25 13.10 5.87
N LEU A 53 0.21 12.32 6.85
CA LEU A 53 1.62 12.31 7.25
C LEU A 53 2.53 11.85 6.09
N LEU A 54 2.16 10.78 5.39
CA LEU A 54 2.95 10.30 4.24
C LEU A 54 2.84 11.23 3.04
N GLU A 55 1.66 11.78 2.77
CA GLU A 55 1.48 12.78 1.72
C GLU A 55 2.38 13.99 1.97
N SER A 56 2.45 14.48 3.21
CA SER A 56 3.34 15.58 3.59
C SER A 56 4.82 15.22 3.41
N ILE A 57 5.21 13.99 3.73
CA ILE A 57 6.59 13.49 3.58
C ILE A 57 6.97 13.43 2.10
N PHE A 58 6.10 12.85 1.26
CA PHE A 58 6.38 12.73 -0.18
C PHE A 58 6.36 14.09 -0.88
N TYR A 59 5.55 15.04 -0.40
CA TYR A 59 5.60 16.43 -0.85
C TYR A 59 6.95 17.10 -0.50
N GLN A 60 7.43 16.94 0.74
CA GLN A 60 8.76 17.44 1.16
C GLN A 60 9.89 16.86 0.31
N ARG A 61 9.76 15.59 -0.10
CA ARG A 61 10.69 14.88 -0.98
C ARG A 61 10.49 15.18 -2.47
N GLN A 62 9.48 15.96 -2.83
CA GLN A 62 9.11 16.28 -4.21
C GLN A 62 8.91 15.00 -5.08
N HIS A 63 8.45 13.92 -4.46
CA HIS A 63 8.28 12.62 -5.10
C HIS A 63 6.81 12.40 -5.46
N MET A 64 6.49 12.51 -6.75
CA MET A 64 5.18 12.18 -7.28
C MET A 64 5.02 10.67 -7.42
N GLY A 65 3.77 10.17 -7.42
CA GLY A 65 3.46 8.75 -7.59
C GLY A 65 3.32 7.97 -6.28
N LEU A 66 3.08 8.65 -5.16
CA LEU A 66 2.62 8.00 -3.93
C LEU A 66 1.19 7.49 -4.13
N HIS A 67 0.96 6.22 -3.81
CA HIS A 67 -0.34 5.60 -3.65
C HIS A 67 -0.40 5.06 -2.22
N VAL A 68 -0.97 5.84 -1.32
CA VAL A 68 -0.99 5.54 0.11
C VAL A 68 -2.23 4.72 0.46
N HIS A 69 -2.02 3.73 1.31
CA HIS A 69 -3.07 2.99 2.00
C HIS A 69 -2.78 3.11 3.49
N GLY A 70 -3.49 4.01 4.17
CA GLY A 70 -3.37 4.25 5.60
C GLY A 70 -4.67 3.95 6.35
N TYR A 71 -4.76 4.42 7.59
CA TYR A 71 -6.03 4.50 8.30
C TYR A 71 -6.85 5.68 7.78
N ARG A 72 -8.14 5.45 7.48
CA ARG A 72 -9.04 6.45 6.85
C ARG A 72 -10.19 6.91 7.75
N GLU A 73 -10.06 6.70 9.06
CA GLU A 73 -11.15 6.95 10.04
C GLU A 73 -12.37 6.03 9.85
N ASP A 74 -12.14 4.84 9.30
CA ASP A 74 -13.18 3.85 9.04
C ASP A 74 -12.91 2.57 9.84
N GLY A 75 -13.89 2.16 10.66
CA GLY A 75 -13.84 0.94 11.45
C GLY A 75 -15.01 0.80 12.44
N ASP A 76 -15.30 -0.43 12.86
CA ASP A 76 -16.30 -0.76 13.88
C ASP A 76 -16.00 -2.16 14.46
N ILE A 77 -16.87 -2.69 15.33
CA ILE A 77 -16.82 -4.09 15.77
C ILE A 77 -17.02 -5.00 14.56
N THR A 78 -15.93 -5.63 14.11
CA THR A 78 -15.91 -6.57 13.00
C THR A 78 -14.78 -7.61 13.17
N THR A 79 -14.52 -8.43 12.17
CA THR A 79 -13.45 -9.44 12.16
C THR A 79 -12.05 -8.82 12.03
N THR A 80 -11.01 -9.62 12.26
CA THR A 80 -9.62 -9.10 12.34
C THR A 80 -9.15 -8.53 11.01
N TYR A 81 -9.49 -9.17 9.89
CA TYR A 81 -9.05 -8.70 8.58
C TYR A 81 -10.02 -7.68 7.97
N ASP A 82 -11.32 -7.71 8.34
CA ASP A 82 -12.27 -6.68 7.90
C ASP A 82 -11.91 -5.28 8.40
N MET A 83 -11.34 -5.16 9.61
CA MET A 83 -10.79 -3.88 10.09
C MET A 83 -9.74 -3.26 9.17
N ARG A 84 -9.05 -4.07 8.34
CA ARG A 84 -8.10 -3.56 7.33
C ARG A 84 -8.82 -3.21 6.03
N VAL A 85 -9.85 -3.99 5.67
CA VAL A 85 -10.67 -3.76 4.48
C VAL A 85 -11.45 -2.44 4.59
N TYR A 86 -11.88 -2.06 5.79
CA TYR A 86 -12.54 -0.75 6.04
C TYR A 86 -11.74 0.44 5.51
N SER A 87 -10.42 0.45 5.72
CA SER A 87 -9.55 1.53 5.21
C SER A 87 -8.86 1.17 3.89
N GLU A 88 -9.30 0.11 3.21
CA GLU A 88 -8.66 -0.44 1.99
C GLU A 88 -7.15 -0.74 2.18
N LEU A 89 -6.72 -0.98 3.42
CA LEU A 89 -5.35 -1.32 3.80
C LEU A 89 -5.03 -2.80 3.55
N ASP A 90 -6.03 -3.61 3.23
CA ASP A 90 -5.84 -5.03 2.98
C ASP A 90 -5.01 -5.32 1.70
N ARG A 91 -4.61 -6.57 1.58
CA ARG A 91 -3.73 -7.05 0.49
C ARG A 91 -4.42 -7.07 -0.88
N PHE A 92 -5.74 -7.11 -0.95
CA PHE A 92 -6.47 -7.19 -2.22
C PHE A 92 -6.62 -5.79 -2.82
N ASN A 93 -7.00 -4.80 -2.01
CA ASN A 93 -7.04 -3.39 -2.43
C ASN A 93 -5.65 -2.87 -2.83
N GLN A 94 -4.61 -3.13 -2.04
CA GLN A 94 -3.23 -2.77 -2.42
C GLN A 94 -2.77 -3.46 -3.72
N ALA A 95 -3.17 -4.73 -3.93
CA ALA A 95 -2.82 -5.45 -5.16
C ALA A 95 -3.58 -4.92 -6.38
N LEU A 96 -4.84 -4.50 -6.22
CA LEU A 96 -5.62 -3.82 -7.26
C LEU A 96 -4.92 -2.54 -7.70
N ASP A 97 -4.51 -1.69 -6.75
CA ASP A 97 -3.84 -0.43 -7.08
C ASP A 97 -2.48 -0.66 -7.74
N ALA A 98 -1.70 -1.63 -7.26
CA ALA A 98 -0.47 -2.04 -7.93
C ALA A 98 -0.72 -2.47 -9.39
N MET A 99 -1.77 -3.25 -9.65
CA MET A 99 -2.13 -3.70 -11.00
C MET A 99 -2.55 -2.53 -11.89
N ARG A 100 -3.43 -1.66 -11.40
CA ARG A 100 -3.93 -0.47 -12.11
C ARG A 100 -2.79 0.46 -12.52
N VAL A 101 -1.84 0.72 -11.62
CA VAL A 101 -0.64 1.52 -11.89
C VAL A 101 0.21 0.92 -13.02
N LEU A 102 0.39 -0.41 -13.01
CA LEU A 102 1.19 -1.10 -14.03
C LEU A 102 0.49 -1.12 -15.40
N SER A 103 -0.83 -1.30 -15.40
CA SER A 103 -1.67 -1.24 -16.60
C SER A 103 -1.64 0.14 -17.24
N GLN A 104 -1.78 1.22 -16.45
CA GLN A 104 -1.68 2.60 -16.94
C GLN A 104 -0.32 2.90 -17.57
N ALA A 105 0.75 2.33 -17.03
CA ALA A 105 2.10 2.44 -17.61
C ALA A 105 2.30 1.60 -18.89
N LYS A 106 1.25 0.92 -19.39
CA LYS A 106 1.27 -0.02 -20.53
C LYS A 106 2.34 -1.10 -20.41
N LYS A 107 2.61 -1.54 -19.17
CA LYS A 107 3.65 -2.54 -18.86
C LYS A 107 3.13 -3.98 -18.85
N LEU A 108 1.83 -4.18 -19.03
CA LEU A 108 1.16 -5.46 -18.89
C LEU A 108 0.20 -5.72 -20.06
N ASP A 109 -0.05 -7.01 -20.26
CA ASP A 109 -1.13 -7.50 -21.11
C ASP A 109 -2.48 -7.18 -20.44
N GLU A 110 -3.35 -6.44 -21.14
CA GLU A 110 -4.61 -5.92 -20.60
C GLU A 110 -5.56 -7.03 -20.15
N VAL A 111 -5.58 -8.16 -20.87
CA VAL A 111 -6.45 -9.31 -20.54
C VAL A 111 -6.00 -9.93 -19.22
N LYS A 112 -4.69 -10.13 -19.04
CA LYS A 112 -4.13 -10.66 -17.78
C LYS A 112 -4.33 -9.69 -16.61
N ALA A 113 -4.17 -8.39 -16.84
CA ALA A 113 -4.42 -7.39 -15.82
C ALA A 113 -5.87 -7.41 -15.36
N LYS A 114 -6.83 -7.39 -16.31
CA LYS A 114 -8.26 -7.43 -15.97
C LYS A 114 -8.65 -8.71 -15.25
N ALA A 115 -8.16 -9.87 -15.70
CA ALA A 115 -8.42 -11.14 -15.02
C ALA A 115 -7.87 -11.18 -13.57
N PHE A 116 -6.76 -10.50 -13.30
CA PHE A 116 -6.24 -10.36 -11.95
C PHE A 116 -7.12 -9.44 -11.10
N GLU A 117 -7.53 -8.29 -11.65
CA GLU A 117 -8.43 -7.35 -10.98
C GLU A 117 -9.77 -8.00 -10.61
N ASP A 118 -10.40 -8.70 -11.57
CA ASP A 118 -11.66 -9.43 -11.35
C ASP A 118 -11.54 -10.45 -10.21
N LYS A 119 -10.37 -11.11 -10.10
CA LYS A 119 -10.13 -12.07 -9.03
C LYS A 119 -10.05 -11.38 -7.66
N MET A 120 -9.39 -10.23 -7.56
CA MET A 120 -9.29 -9.49 -6.30
C MET A 120 -10.66 -8.94 -5.88
N GLU A 121 -11.41 -8.36 -6.82
CA GLU A 121 -12.77 -7.86 -6.61
C GLU A 121 -13.70 -8.98 -6.11
N LYS A 122 -13.70 -10.13 -6.80
CA LYS A 122 -14.49 -11.29 -6.36
C LYS A 122 -14.10 -11.82 -4.98
N THR A 123 -12.82 -11.69 -4.60
CA THR A 123 -12.37 -12.10 -3.26
C THR A 123 -12.89 -11.14 -2.18
N LEU A 124 -12.93 -9.84 -2.47
CA LEU A 124 -13.54 -8.83 -1.59
C LEU A 124 -15.06 -9.02 -1.48
N GLU A 125 -15.75 -9.34 -2.57
CA GLU A 125 -17.19 -9.69 -2.54
C GLU A 125 -17.45 -10.87 -1.57
N LYS A 126 -16.69 -11.97 -1.73
CA LYS A 126 -16.74 -13.13 -0.84
C LYS A 126 -16.44 -12.74 0.62
N HIS A 127 -15.44 -11.87 0.84
CA HIS A 127 -15.09 -11.39 2.17
C HIS A 127 -16.29 -10.71 2.84
N PHE A 128 -16.98 -9.79 2.16
CA PHE A 128 -18.16 -9.14 2.69
C PHE A 128 -19.29 -10.13 3.01
N GLU A 129 -19.54 -11.09 2.12
CA GLU A 129 -20.55 -12.13 2.34
C GLU A 129 -20.26 -12.96 3.60
N VAL A 130 -19.05 -13.51 3.73
CA VAL A 130 -18.67 -14.40 4.84
C VAL A 130 -18.62 -13.65 6.16
N THR A 131 -18.00 -12.46 6.20
CA THR A 131 -17.87 -11.68 7.43
C THR A 131 -19.22 -11.26 7.99
N ARG A 132 -20.17 -10.85 7.14
CA ARG A 132 -21.49 -10.38 7.59
C ARG A 132 -22.43 -11.53 7.95
N ASN A 133 -22.31 -12.69 7.29
CA ASN A 133 -23.20 -13.83 7.52
C ASN A 133 -22.68 -14.82 8.57
N GLU A 134 -21.37 -14.98 8.70
CA GLU A 134 -20.73 -16.03 9.51
C GLU A 134 -19.85 -15.48 10.65
N GLY A 135 -19.47 -14.19 10.60
CA GLY A 135 -18.66 -13.57 11.66
C GLY A 135 -17.22 -14.07 11.72
N VAL A 136 -16.70 -14.64 10.62
CA VAL A 136 -15.33 -15.14 10.49
C VAL A 136 -14.63 -14.57 9.26
N ASP A 137 -13.30 -14.56 9.27
CA ASP A 137 -12.50 -14.15 8.12
C ASP A 137 -12.35 -15.28 7.10
N ILE A 138 -12.23 -14.92 5.81
CA ILE A 138 -12.05 -15.88 4.71
C ILE A 138 -10.65 -16.55 4.73
N PRO A 139 -10.51 -17.80 4.26
CA PRO A 139 -9.23 -18.52 4.27
C PRO A 139 -8.14 -17.85 3.41
N GLU A 140 -8.51 -17.04 2.42
CA GLU A 140 -7.57 -16.23 1.63
C GLU A 140 -6.81 -15.20 2.50
N PHE A 141 -7.36 -14.83 3.67
CA PHE A 141 -6.65 -14.10 4.70
C PHE A 141 -5.96 -15.03 5.70
N THR A 142 -6.70 -15.95 6.34
CA THR A 142 -6.23 -16.69 7.52
C THR A 142 -5.19 -17.78 7.21
N GLU A 143 -5.31 -18.43 6.06
CA GLU A 143 -4.46 -19.57 5.67
C GLU A 143 -3.29 -19.17 4.78
N TRP A 144 -3.14 -17.87 4.50
CA TRP A 144 -2.02 -17.39 3.69
C TRP A 144 -0.71 -17.51 4.46
N THR A 145 0.28 -18.11 3.81
CA THR A 145 1.65 -18.19 4.31
C THR A 145 2.60 -17.63 3.25
N TRP A 146 3.74 -17.09 3.71
CA TRP A 146 4.78 -16.64 2.81
C TRP A 146 5.39 -17.82 2.04
N SER A 147 5.70 -17.58 0.77
CA SER A 147 6.48 -18.48 -0.09
C SER A 147 7.41 -17.67 -0.98
N ASP A 148 8.47 -18.31 -1.47
CA ASP A 148 9.45 -17.64 -2.34
C ASP A 148 8.79 -17.09 -3.61
N LEU A 149 9.25 -15.92 -4.06
CA LEU A 149 8.80 -15.28 -5.30
C LEU A 149 9.19 -16.13 -6.52
N LYS A 150 8.34 -16.10 -7.56
CA LYS A 150 8.56 -16.80 -8.84
C LYS A 150 9.60 -16.14 -9.73
#